data_AF-A0A2R6D6J9-F1
#
_entry.id   AF-A0A2R6D6J9-F1
#
_cell.length_a   1.000
_cell.length_b   1.000
_cell.length_c   1.000
_cell.angle_alpha   90.00
_cell.angle_beta   90.00
_cell.angle_gamma   90.00
#
_symmetry.space_group_name_H-M   'P 1'
#
loop_
_entity.id
_entity.type
_entity.pdbx_description
1 polymer ?
#
loop_
_entity_poly.entity_id
_entity_poly.type
_entity_poly.pdbx_seq_one_letter_code
_entity_poly.pdbx_strand_id
1 'polypeptide(L)' 'VDLPEEFRPDESVLQQRSTFEQLLDRVVDTGTDKQTAVAEINRLQAELAISIEAAAALYARRQGVDVENLARRAGREL' A
#
# COMPACT_ATOMS: atom_id res chain seq x y z
N VAL A 1 -17.25 -6.81 19.23
CA VAL A 1 -16.33 -7.22 18.14
C VAL A 1 -14.94 -6.85 18.61
N ASP A 2 -14.18 -7.83 19.03
CA ASP A 2 -12.84 -7.61 19.59
C ASP A 2 -11.86 -7.39 18.44
N LEU A 3 -11.42 -6.14 18.28
CA LEU A 3 -10.17 -5.86 17.57
C LEU A 3 -9.04 -6.47 18.41
N PRO A 4 -8.12 -7.27 17.85
CA PRO A 4 -6.94 -7.67 18.59
C PRO A 4 -6.10 -6.43 18.92
N GLU A 5 -5.98 -6.12 20.21
CA GLU A 5 -5.09 -5.11 20.78
C GLU A 5 -3.63 -5.57 20.67
N GLU A 6 -3.02 -5.55 19.49
CA GLU A 6 -1.55 -5.52 19.37
C GLU A 6 -0.99 -5.17 17.99
N PHE A 7 -1.68 -4.33 17.20
CA PHE A 7 -0.98 -3.64 16.11
C PHE A 7 -0.35 -2.35 16.63
N ARG A 8 0.85 -2.46 17.22
CA ARG A 8 1.70 -1.30 17.50
C ARG A 8 2.70 -1.17 16.33
N PRO A 9 2.51 -0.21 15.40
CA PRO A 9 3.58 0.09 14.47
C PRO A 9 4.80 0.53 15.28
N ASP A 10 5.92 -0.15 15.05
CA ASP A 10 7.23 0.03 15.69
C ASP A 10 7.63 1.51 15.71
N GLU A 11 8.15 2.04 16.83
CA GLU A 11 8.45 3.47 17.09
C GLU A 11 9.51 4.10 16.15
N SER A 12 9.90 3.39 15.09
CA SER A 12 10.72 3.88 13.98
C SER A 12 9.93 4.71 12.94
N VAL A 13 8.65 5.03 13.20
CA VAL A 13 7.73 5.85 12.35
C VAL A 13 8.12 7.35 12.29
N LEU A 14 9.41 7.67 12.37
CA LEU A 14 9.97 8.98 12.05
C LEU A 14 10.94 8.92 10.86
N GLN A 15 10.71 7.97 9.96
CA GLN A 15 11.40 7.88 8.68
C GLN A 15 10.39 8.21 7.57
N GLN A 16 10.83 8.91 6.54
CA GLN A 16 10.10 9.35 5.34
C GLN A 16 8.87 8.48 5.02
N ARG A 17 7.72 9.09 4.67
CA ARG A 17 6.48 8.39 4.26
C ARG A 17 6.80 7.09 3.53
N SER A 18 6.28 5.98 4.03
CA SER A 18 6.55 4.65 3.47
C SER A 18 6.18 4.58 1.99
N THR A 19 6.79 3.65 1.24
CA THR A 19 6.45 3.43 -0.18
C THR A 19 4.95 3.16 -0.34
N PHE A 20 4.35 2.42 0.60
CA PHE A 20 2.91 2.21 0.69
C PHE A 20 2.13 3.52 0.80
N GLU A 21 2.46 4.39 1.76
CA GLU A 21 1.76 5.67 1.94
C GLU A 21 1.87 6.56 0.71
N GLN A 22 3.04 6.60 0.06
CA GLN A 22 3.22 7.36 -1.17
C GLN A 22 2.34 6.83 -2.31
N LEU A 23 2.23 5.51 -2.46
CA LEU A 23 1.36 4.89 -3.46
C LEU A 23 -0.12 5.11 -3.14
N LEU A 24 -0.51 4.97 -1.88
CA LEU A 24 -1.87 5.19 -1.41
C LEU A 24 -2.34 6.62 -1.66
N ASP A 25 -1.50 7.62 -1.38
CA ASP A 25 -1.84 9.01 -1.63
C ASP A 25 -2.10 9.25 -3.13
N ARG A 26 -1.26 8.72 -4.01
CA ARG A 26 -1.46 8.86 -5.46
C ARG A 26 -2.75 8.21 -5.95
N VAL A 27 -3.13 7.10 -5.34
CA VAL A 27 -4.41 6.42 -5.61
C VAL A 27 -5.57 7.27 -5.12
N VAL A 28 -5.49 7.84 -3.91
CA VAL A 28 -6.55 8.71 -3.37
C VAL A 28 -6.70 9.99 -4.21
N ASP A 29 -5.61 10.52 -4.74
CA ASP A 29 -5.61 11.68 -5.64
C ASP A 29 -6.38 11.43 -6.96
N THR A 30 -6.62 10.16 -7.34
CA THR A 30 -7.48 9.81 -8.48
C THR A 30 -8.98 9.85 -8.16
N GLY A 31 -9.35 10.19 -6.92
CA GLY A 31 -10.73 10.19 -6.44
C GLY A 31 -11.19 8.86 -5.84
N THR A 32 -10.28 7.89 -5.70
CA THR A 32 -10.58 6.64 -4.98
C THR A 32 -10.65 6.92 -3.49
N ASP A 33 -11.71 6.46 -2.82
CA ASP A 33 -11.81 6.57 -1.36
C ASP A 33 -10.65 5.82 -0.66
N LYS A 34 -10.10 6.42 0.40
CA LYS A 34 -8.93 5.88 1.10
C LYS A 34 -9.22 4.52 1.73
N GLN A 35 -10.38 4.34 2.36
CA GLN A 35 -10.73 3.07 3.02
C GLN A 35 -10.90 1.97 1.97
N THR A 36 -11.54 2.31 0.85
CA THR A 36 -11.69 1.44 -0.31
C THR A 36 -10.33 1.01 -0.86
N ALA A 37 -9.43 1.95 -1.11
CA ALA A 37 -8.08 1.66 -1.60
C ALA A 37 -7.31 0.72 -0.66
N VAL A 38 -7.34 0.98 0.66
CA VAL A 38 -6.68 0.13 1.66
C VAL A 38 -7.26 -1.28 1.67
N ALA A 39 -8.59 -1.41 1.61
CA ALA A 39 -9.25 -2.72 1.59
C ALA A 39 -8.87 -3.53 0.35
N GLU A 40 -8.86 -2.91 -0.83
CA GLU A 40 -8.47 -3.57 -2.09
C GLU A 40 -7.00 -3.96 -2.08
N ILE A 41 -6.11 -3.10 -1.58
CA ILE A 41 -4.67 -3.40 -1.47
C ILE A 41 -4.44 -4.59 -0.53
N ASN A 42 -5.06 -4.60 0.65
CA ASN A 42 -4.91 -5.71 1.60
C ASN A 42 -5.47 -7.02 1.04
N ARG A 43 -6.56 -6.96 0.26
CA ARG A 43 -7.07 -8.14 -0.44
C ARG A 43 -6.04 -8.67 -1.44
N LEU A 44 -5.46 -7.80 -2.26
CA LEU A 44 -4.42 -8.20 -3.24
C LEU A 44 -3.17 -8.75 -2.56
N GLN A 45 -2.75 -8.16 -1.45
CA GLN A 45 -1.63 -8.63 -0.64
C GLN A 45 -1.88 -10.09 -0.20
N ALA A 46 -3.06 -10.38 0.35
CA ALA A 46 -3.43 -11.71 0.83
C ALA A 46 -3.62 -12.72 -0.30
N GLU A 47 -4.31 -12.35 -1.39
CA GLU A 47 -4.58 -13.23 -2.53
C GLU A 47 -3.30 -13.66 -3.27
N LEU A 48 -2.32 -12.76 -3.36
CA LEU A 48 -1.08 -12.99 -4.11
C LEU A 48 0.11 -13.36 -3.22
N ALA A 49 -0.07 -13.32 -1.89
CA ALA A 49 0.99 -13.53 -0.89
C ALA A 49 2.23 -12.66 -1.17
N ILE A 50 2.01 -11.38 -1.48
CA ILE A 50 3.06 -10.38 -1.79
C ILE A 50 3.20 -9.36 -0.67
N SER A 51 4.24 -8.51 -0.74
CA SER A 51 4.37 -7.38 0.19
C SER A 51 3.25 -6.35 -0.01
N ILE A 52 2.98 -5.55 1.03
CA ILE A 52 1.96 -4.50 0.97
C ILE A 52 2.33 -3.41 -0.06
N GLU A 53 3.61 -3.13 -0.26
CA GLU A 53 4.13 -2.21 -1.27
C GLU A 53 3.89 -2.74 -2.69
N ALA A 54 4.12 -4.05 -2.91
CA ALA A 54 3.86 -4.69 -4.19
C ALA A 54 2.36 -4.69 -4.52
N ALA A 55 1.51 -4.97 -3.53
CA ALA A 55 0.07 -4.90 -3.66
C ALA A 55 -0.41 -3.48 -3.95
N ALA A 56 0.13 -2.47 -3.25
CA ALA A 56 -0.17 -1.06 -3.50
C ALA A 56 0.26 -0.61 -4.90
N ALA A 57 1.43 -1.03 -5.37
CA ALA A 57 1.91 -0.71 -6.72
C ALA A 57 1.03 -1.36 -7.80
N LEU A 58 0.60 -2.61 -7.59
CA LEU A 58 -0.31 -3.31 -8.48
C LEU A 58 -1.68 -2.63 -8.53
N TYR A 59 -2.24 -2.27 -7.37
CA TYR A 59 -3.51 -1.57 -7.30
C TYR A 59 -3.44 -0.20 -8.00
N ALA A 60 -2.42 0.59 -7.68
CA ALA A 60 -2.18 1.89 -8.29
C ALA A 60 -2.06 1.80 -9.82
N ARG A 61 -1.35 0.78 -10.34
CA ARG A 61 -1.28 0.53 -11.78
C ARG A 61 -2.65 0.22 -12.40
N ARG A 62 -3.54 -0.50 -11.70
CA ARG A 62 -4.93 -0.77 -12.15
C ARG A 62 -5.80 0.49 -12.16
N GLN A 63 -5.54 1.43 -11.26
CA GLN A 63 -6.19 2.74 -11.21
C GLN A 63 -5.62 3.75 -12.23
N GLY A 64 -4.67 3.35 -13.08
CA GLY A 64 -4.05 4.23 -14.08
C GLY A 64 -3.03 5.21 -13.50
N VAL A 65 -2.59 5.01 -12.25
CA VAL A 65 -1.54 5.81 -11.63
C VAL A 65 -0.19 5.38 -12.18
N ASP A 66 0.63 6.35 -12.60
CA ASP A 66 2.01 6.08 -12.97
C ASP A 66 2.87 5.81 -11.72
N VAL A 67 3.29 4.56 -11.60
CA VAL A 67 4.05 4.02 -10.46
C VAL A 67 5.45 3.58 -10.84
N GLU A 68 5.94 3.90 -12.04
CA GLU A 68 7.13 3.28 -12.62
C GLU A 68 8.42 3.50 -11.79
N ASN A 69 8.47 4.57 -11.00
CA ASN A 69 9.57 4.85 -10.06
C ASN A 69 9.43 4.13 -8.71
N LEU A 70 8.20 3.88 -8.23
CA LEU A 70 7.91 3.26 -6.93
C LEU A 70 7.80 1.73 -7.02
N ALA A 71 7.23 1.21 -8.12
CA ALA A 71 7.14 -0.23 -8.38
C ALA A 71 8.52 -0.89 -8.51
N ARG A 72 9.50 -0.18 -9.10
CA ARG A 72 10.91 -0.61 -9.17
C ARG A 72 11.60 -0.75 -7.82
N ARG A 73 11.07 -0.09 -6.78
CA ARG A 73 11.57 -0.20 -5.40
C ARG A 73 10.94 -1.39 -4.70
N ALA A 74 9.61 -1.53 -4.81
CA ALA A 74 8.88 -2.66 -4.22
C ALA A 74 9.35 -4.03 -4.74
N GLY A 75 9.64 -4.16 -6.04
CA GLY A 75 10.10 -5.42 -6.63
C GLY A 75 11.51 -5.88 -6.20
N ARG A 76 12.29 -5.05 -5.50
CA ARG A 76 13.63 -5.45 -4.99
C ARG A 76 13.58 -6.02 -3.56
N GLU A 77 12.43 -5.95 -2.91
CA GLU A 77 12.23 -6.39 -1.52
C GLU A 77 11.58 -7.79 -1.42
N LEU A 78 11.36 -8.45 -2.57
CA LEU A 78 10.95 -9.86 -2.70
C LEU A 78 12.15 -10.81 -2.59
#